data_AF-A0A258GQ70-F1
#
_entry.id   AF-A0A258GQ70-F1
#
_cell.length_a   1.000
_cell.length_b   1.000
_cell.length_c   1.000
_cell.angle_alpha   90.00
_cell.angle_beta   90.00
_cell.angle_gamma   90.00
#
_symmetry.space_group_name_H-M   'P 1'
#
loop_
_entity.id
_entity.type
_entity.pdbx_description
1 polymer ?
#
loop_
_entity_poly.entity_id
_entity_poly.type
_entity_poly.pdbx_seq_one_letter_code
_entity_poly.pdbx_strand_id
1 'polypeptide(L)'
;MSEPDPEHDGQAAITDIRTPDGPADLKLPTVKFVHYPASQQLILWLPKPAHEGYADLSVTRDGQDIERGPVTSRVNGSVQILFATLSWPPGEYVIIITHDEGWRHIVELKKYAPGEKLPPPPPRPPELYSGPPPATGPIVYRDGFGKEIPNLDLEMRAKAQEDIARKFIRHLEYEGNFRGGAIIYVDGKRRISFWHEMAGGEAKFYIDIPPPEHWEGRTGAPLSERDDIVGFIAMRVQQEKCSTWRYEITPTSITFY
;
A
#
# COMPACT_ATOMS: atom_id res chain seq x y z
N MET A 1 -13.34 23.64 16.49
CA MET A 1 -14.43 22.75 16.93
C MET A 1 -13.78 21.40 17.13
N SER A 2 -13.62 20.96 18.37
CA SER A 2 -13.10 19.62 18.65
C SER A 2 -14.13 18.63 18.11
N GLU A 3 -13.72 17.72 17.23
CA GLU A 3 -14.57 16.58 16.87
C GLU A 3 -14.94 15.86 18.18
N PRO A 4 -16.21 15.44 18.36
CA PRO A 4 -16.57 14.65 19.52
C PRO A 4 -15.72 13.38 19.51
N ASP A 5 -15.03 13.11 20.61
CA ASP A 5 -14.28 11.85 20.77
C ASP A 5 -15.21 10.69 20.37
N PRO A 6 -14.78 9.79 19.46
CA PRO A 6 -15.58 8.64 19.12
C PRO A 6 -15.88 7.85 20.39
N GLU A 7 -17.16 7.84 20.76
CA GLU A 7 -17.64 7.44 22.09
C GLU A 7 -17.26 5.98 22.46
N HIS A 8 -16.80 5.19 21.48
CA HIS A 8 -16.57 3.75 21.59
C HIS A 8 -15.25 3.26 20.93
N ASP A 9 -14.16 4.01 21.09
CA ASP A 9 -12.83 3.71 20.53
C ASP A 9 -12.09 2.49 21.10
N GLY A 10 -12.74 1.74 22.00
CA GLY A 10 -12.14 0.55 22.59
C GLY A 10 -11.87 -0.56 21.58
N GLN A 11 -10.82 -1.35 21.86
CA GLN A 11 -10.46 -2.48 21.01
C GLN A 11 -11.47 -3.63 21.18
N ALA A 12 -11.67 -4.41 20.13
CA ALA A 12 -12.49 -5.63 20.17
C ALA A 12 -11.60 -6.87 19.96
N ALA A 13 -11.91 -7.94 20.68
CA ALA A 13 -11.21 -9.21 20.58
C ALA A 13 -12.21 -10.34 20.33
N ILE A 14 -11.79 -11.31 19.52
CA ILE A 14 -12.53 -12.56 19.30
C ILE A 14 -12.31 -13.44 20.53
N THR A 15 -13.39 -13.93 21.13
CA THR A 15 -13.33 -14.79 22.32
C THR A 15 -13.50 -16.25 21.96
N ASP A 16 -14.40 -16.57 21.02
CA ASP A 16 -14.63 -17.94 20.55
C ASP A 16 -15.15 -17.98 19.11
N ILE A 17 -14.85 -19.06 18.41
CA ILE A 17 -15.40 -19.39 17.08
C ILE A 17 -15.75 -20.87 17.07
N ARG A 18 -17.02 -21.18 16.81
CA ARG A 18 -17.50 -22.57 16.77
C ARG A 18 -18.56 -22.79 15.72
N THR A 19 -18.70 -24.03 15.30
CA THR A 19 -19.73 -24.46 14.33
C THR A 19 -20.45 -25.68 14.89
N PRO A 20 -21.37 -25.50 15.85
CA PRO A 20 -22.14 -26.63 16.38
C PRO A 20 -22.91 -27.32 15.25
N ASP A 21 -22.98 -28.65 15.35
CA ASP A 21 -23.75 -29.53 14.47
C ASP A 21 -23.32 -29.50 12.99
N GLY A 22 -22.19 -28.86 12.68
CA GLY A 22 -21.64 -28.81 11.34
C GLY A 22 -20.94 -30.11 10.91
N PRO A 23 -20.71 -30.31 9.59
CA PRO A 23 -19.91 -31.41 9.07
C PRO A 23 -18.51 -31.46 9.69
N ALA A 24 -17.97 -32.66 9.92
CA ALA A 24 -16.69 -32.85 10.60
C ALA A 24 -15.48 -32.27 9.82
N ASP A 25 -15.59 -32.16 8.51
CA ASP A 25 -14.58 -31.59 7.60
C ASP A 25 -14.80 -30.09 7.32
N LEU A 26 -15.88 -29.51 7.84
CA LEU A 26 -16.18 -28.09 7.64
C LEU A 26 -15.19 -27.23 8.43
N LYS A 27 -14.50 -26.35 7.70
CA LYS A 27 -13.60 -25.36 8.30
C LYS A 27 -14.40 -24.32 9.08
N LEU A 28 -13.84 -23.82 10.17
CA LEU A 28 -14.38 -22.66 10.87
C LEU A 28 -14.26 -21.40 10.00
N PRO A 29 -15.16 -20.41 10.16
CA PRO A 29 -15.01 -19.13 9.50
C PRO A 29 -13.73 -18.45 10.00
N THR A 30 -13.04 -17.78 9.09
CA THR A 30 -11.88 -16.97 9.46
C THR A 30 -12.36 -15.60 9.90
N VAL A 31 -11.92 -15.12 11.05
CA VAL A 31 -12.33 -13.82 11.59
C VAL A 31 -11.09 -13.01 11.96
N LYS A 32 -11.07 -11.75 11.57
CA LYS A 32 -9.94 -10.84 11.82
C LYS A 32 -10.43 -9.43 12.11
N PHE A 33 -9.80 -8.79 13.10
CA PHE A 33 -9.89 -7.34 13.28
C PHE A 33 -8.76 -6.63 12.55
N VAL A 34 -9.10 -5.53 11.90
CA VAL A 34 -8.14 -4.55 11.38
C VAL A 34 -8.40 -3.24 12.09
N HIS A 35 -7.33 -2.63 12.60
CA HIS A 35 -7.40 -1.39 13.34
C HIS A 35 -6.55 -0.32 12.64
N TYR A 36 -7.17 0.83 12.42
CA TYR A 36 -6.54 2.05 11.92
C TYR A 36 -6.84 3.19 12.89
N PRO A 37 -6.08 4.30 12.87
CA PRO A 37 -6.48 5.51 13.57
C PRO A 37 -7.91 5.90 13.18
N ALA A 38 -8.80 6.04 14.16
CA ALA A 38 -10.23 6.34 13.97
C ALA A 38 -11.02 5.33 13.10
N SER A 39 -10.58 4.07 12.99
CA SER A 39 -11.36 3.01 12.34
C SER A 39 -11.08 1.63 12.92
N GLN A 40 -12.14 0.86 13.09
CA GLN A 40 -12.08 -0.53 13.52
C GLN A 40 -13.00 -1.35 12.62
N GLN A 41 -12.44 -2.34 11.96
CA GLN A 41 -13.16 -3.20 11.02
C GLN A 41 -13.01 -4.67 11.41
N LEU A 42 -14.15 -5.34 11.52
CA LEU A 42 -14.22 -6.79 11.63
C LEU A 42 -14.42 -7.38 10.24
N ILE A 43 -13.58 -8.35 9.89
CA ILE A 43 -13.65 -9.09 8.64
C ILE A 43 -13.92 -10.56 8.97
N LEU A 44 -14.99 -11.10 8.40
CA LEU A 44 -15.38 -12.51 8.52
C LEU A 44 -15.37 -13.13 7.13
N TRP A 45 -14.72 -14.28 6.98
CA TRP A 45 -14.76 -15.10 5.77
C TRP A 45 -15.46 -16.41 6.05
N LEU A 46 -16.50 -16.68 5.27
CA LEU A 46 -17.19 -17.96 5.26
C LEU A 46 -16.29 -19.04 4.64
N PRO A 47 -16.37 -20.29 5.12
CA PRO A 47 -15.61 -21.41 4.56
C PRO A 47 -16.12 -21.87 3.18
N LYS A 48 -17.35 -21.48 2.82
CA LYS A 48 -18.00 -21.74 1.53
C LYS A 48 -18.72 -20.47 1.02
N PRO A 49 -18.98 -20.34 -0.29
CA PRO A 49 -19.77 -19.24 -0.84
C PRO A 49 -21.14 -19.08 -0.15
N ALA A 50 -21.58 -17.84 0.07
CA ALA A 50 -22.84 -17.51 0.75
C ALA A 50 -24.09 -18.09 0.06
N HIS A 51 -24.03 -18.37 -1.23
CA HIS A 51 -25.15 -18.99 -1.96
C HIS A 51 -25.22 -20.51 -1.78
N GLU A 52 -24.21 -21.14 -1.18
CA GLU A 52 -24.22 -22.56 -0.83
C GLU A 52 -24.84 -22.75 0.56
N GLY A 53 -26.15 -22.49 0.68
CA GLY A 53 -26.96 -22.88 1.84
C GLY A 53 -26.93 -21.95 3.07
N TYR A 54 -26.08 -20.91 3.11
CA TYR A 54 -26.14 -19.93 4.18
C TYR A 54 -27.42 -19.08 4.10
N ALA A 55 -28.16 -19.02 5.21
CA ALA A 55 -29.47 -18.39 5.28
C ALA A 55 -29.40 -17.01 5.94
N ASP A 56 -29.39 -16.96 7.27
CA ASP A 56 -29.52 -15.72 8.03
C ASP A 56 -28.25 -15.40 8.80
N LEU A 57 -27.98 -14.09 8.90
CA LEU A 57 -26.99 -13.50 9.76
C LEU A 57 -27.71 -12.72 10.88
N SER A 58 -27.30 -12.93 12.12
CA SER A 58 -27.72 -12.09 13.25
C SER A 58 -26.53 -11.66 14.08
N VAL A 59 -26.49 -10.37 14.44
CA VAL A 59 -25.54 -9.78 15.37
C VAL A 59 -26.31 -9.33 16.60
N THR A 60 -25.92 -9.85 17.76
CA THR A 60 -26.47 -9.43 19.06
C THR A 60 -25.39 -8.82 19.92
N ARG A 61 -25.77 -7.90 20.82
CA ARG A 61 -24.94 -7.39 21.90
C ARG A 61 -25.67 -7.53 23.22
N ASP A 62 -25.04 -8.13 24.21
CA ASP A 62 -25.59 -8.31 25.55
C ASP A 62 -27.02 -8.91 25.50
N GLY A 63 -27.27 -9.79 24.51
CA GLY A 63 -28.57 -10.41 24.24
C GLY A 63 -29.57 -9.58 23.41
N GLN A 64 -29.25 -8.34 23.04
CA GLN A 64 -30.10 -7.48 22.21
C GLN A 64 -29.70 -7.55 20.73
N ASP A 65 -30.67 -7.71 19.83
CA ASP A 65 -30.42 -7.70 18.38
C ASP A 65 -29.94 -6.31 17.92
N ILE A 66 -28.80 -6.27 17.23
CA ILE A 66 -28.26 -5.08 16.57
C ILE A 66 -28.55 -5.12 15.07
N GLU A 67 -28.38 -6.29 14.47
CA GLU A 67 -28.55 -6.51 13.03
C GLU A 67 -29.09 -7.91 12.81
N ARG A 68 -30.05 -8.06 11.91
CA ARG A 68 -30.54 -9.36 11.44
C ARG A 68 -30.97 -9.25 9.98
N GLY A 69 -30.62 -10.24 9.18
CA GLY A 69 -31.04 -10.33 7.78
C GLY A 69 -30.38 -11.48 7.05
N PRO A 70 -30.69 -11.67 5.76
CA PRO A 70 -30.09 -12.73 4.97
C PRO A 70 -28.58 -12.50 4.80
N VAL A 71 -27.78 -13.57 4.84
CA VAL A 71 -26.31 -13.50 4.66
C VAL A 71 -25.95 -12.82 3.34
N THR A 72 -26.75 -13.08 2.30
CA THR A 72 -26.57 -12.55 0.95
C THR A 72 -26.68 -11.03 0.86
N SER A 73 -27.38 -10.36 1.79
CA SER A 73 -27.42 -8.89 1.81
C SER A 73 -26.17 -8.27 2.42
N ARG A 74 -25.31 -9.07 3.07
CA ARG A 74 -24.14 -8.58 3.81
C ARG A 74 -22.81 -9.03 3.22
N VAL A 75 -22.82 -10.06 2.39
CA VAL A 75 -21.62 -10.58 1.73
C VAL A 75 -21.09 -9.59 0.69
N ASN A 76 -19.77 -9.37 0.73
CA ASN A 76 -18.97 -8.75 -0.31
C ASN A 76 -18.30 -9.86 -1.12
N GLY A 77 -18.58 -9.90 -2.43
CA GLY A 77 -18.16 -11.00 -3.29
C GLY A 77 -18.96 -12.28 -3.00
N SER A 78 -18.29 -13.38 -2.69
CA SER A 78 -18.94 -14.68 -2.42
C SER A 78 -18.83 -15.15 -0.98
N VAL A 79 -17.83 -14.71 -0.20
CA VAL A 79 -17.51 -15.31 1.10
C VAL A 79 -17.22 -14.30 2.21
N GLN A 80 -17.02 -13.02 1.90
CA GLN A 80 -16.51 -12.05 2.87
C GLN A 80 -17.62 -11.17 3.45
N ILE A 81 -17.60 -10.91 4.74
CA ILE A 81 -18.52 -10.00 5.44
C ILE A 81 -17.70 -8.98 6.22
N LEU A 82 -18.07 -7.70 6.11
CA LEU A 82 -17.34 -6.57 6.69
C LEU A 82 -18.22 -5.78 7.67
N PHE A 83 -17.79 -5.63 8.92
CA PHE A 83 -18.45 -4.74 9.88
C PHE A 83 -17.54 -3.56 10.22
N ALA A 84 -18.08 -2.35 10.11
CA ALA A 84 -17.49 -1.18 10.74
C ALA A 84 -17.90 -1.19 12.21
N THR A 85 -16.97 -1.57 13.09
CA THR A 85 -17.25 -1.75 14.52
C THR A 85 -16.85 -0.53 15.34
N LEU A 86 -16.37 0.56 14.72
CA LEU A 86 -16.00 1.78 15.44
C LEU A 86 -17.14 2.31 16.32
N SER A 87 -18.35 2.37 15.77
CA SER A 87 -19.56 2.84 16.45
C SER A 87 -20.19 1.80 17.40
N TRP A 88 -19.65 0.59 17.48
CA TRP A 88 -20.16 -0.44 18.37
C TRP A 88 -19.77 -0.10 19.81
N PRO A 89 -20.73 0.01 20.75
CA PRO A 89 -20.39 0.28 22.14
C PRO A 89 -19.66 -0.89 22.82
N PRO A 90 -18.99 -0.68 23.96
CA PRO A 90 -18.39 -1.77 24.74
C PRO A 90 -19.45 -2.79 25.20
N GLY A 91 -19.13 -4.07 25.14
CA GLY A 91 -20.06 -5.15 25.49
C GLY A 91 -19.67 -6.50 24.90
N GLU A 92 -20.48 -7.51 25.16
CA GLU A 92 -20.33 -8.84 24.58
C GLU A 92 -21.22 -8.98 23.35
N TYR A 93 -20.66 -9.52 22.28
CA TYR A 93 -21.30 -9.63 20.99
C TYR A 93 -21.27 -11.06 20.49
N VAL A 94 -22.37 -11.46 19.85
CA VAL A 94 -22.49 -12.77 19.21
C VAL A 94 -22.97 -12.57 17.79
N ILE A 95 -22.18 -13.06 16.84
CA ILE A 95 -22.56 -13.17 15.43
C ILE A 95 -22.92 -14.62 15.16
N ILE A 96 -24.13 -14.84 14.66
CA ILE A 96 -24.63 -16.16 14.27
C ILE A 96 -24.93 -16.14 12.78
N ILE A 97 -24.45 -17.16 12.07
CA ILE A 97 -24.73 -17.38 10.65
C ILE A 97 -25.31 -18.78 10.50
N THR A 98 -26.57 -18.89 10.08
CA THR A 98 -27.27 -20.17 9.92
C THR A 98 -27.09 -20.76 8.53
N HIS A 99 -27.21 -22.07 8.44
CA HIS A 99 -27.23 -22.83 7.19
C HIS A 99 -28.53 -23.64 7.07
N ASP A 100 -28.99 -23.87 5.85
CA ASP A 100 -30.22 -24.60 5.52
C ASP A 100 -30.21 -26.08 5.98
N GLU A 101 -29.03 -26.69 6.06
CA GLU A 101 -28.75 -28.01 6.63
C GLU A 101 -28.87 -28.06 8.17
N GLY A 102 -29.19 -26.93 8.83
CA GLY A 102 -29.53 -26.88 10.25
C GLY A 102 -28.36 -26.57 11.20
N TRP A 103 -27.13 -26.51 10.69
CA TRP A 103 -25.96 -26.07 11.45
C TRP A 103 -25.77 -24.55 11.39
N ARG A 104 -24.86 -24.02 12.21
CA ARG A 104 -24.58 -22.58 12.25
C ARG A 104 -23.15 -22.28 12.64
N HIS A 105 -22.59 -21.18 12.14
CA HIS A 105 -21.40 -20.58 12.69
C HIS A 105 -21.77 -19.62 13.83
N ILE A 106 -21.01 -19.67 14.92
CA ILE A 106 -21.11 -18.74 16.04
C ILE A 106 -19.73 -18.12 16.25
N VAL A 107 -19.69 -16.79 16.24
CA VAL A 107 -18.50 -15.99 16.54
C VAL A 107 -18.83 -15.11 17.73
N GLU A 108 -18.11 -15.31 18.82
CA GLU A 108 -18.22 -14.50 20.03
C GLU A 108 -17.07 -13.51 20.09
N LEU A 109 -17.39 -12.28 20.45
CA LEU A 109 -16.41 -11.21 20.58
C LEU A 109 -16.76 -10.29 21.75
N LYS A 110 -15.73 -9.67 22.32
CA LYS A 110 -15.86 -8.68 23.38
C LYS A 110 -15.27 -7.37 22.91
N LYS A 111 -16.06 -6.30 22.97
CA LYS A 111 -15.58 -4.93 22.78
C LYS A 111 -15.33 -4.29 24.14
N TYR A 112 -14.10 -3.85 24.34
CA TYR A 112 -13.63 -3.28 25.60
C TYR A 112 -13.89 -1.78 25.65
N ALA A 113 -13.86 -1.19 26.84
CA ALA A 113 -13.92 0.27 26.97
C ALA A 113 -12.59 0.92 26.52
N PRO A 114 -12.60 2.21 26.10
CA PRO A 114 -11.35 2.93 25.81
C PRO A 114 -10.37 2.86 26.98
N GLY A 115 -9.12 2.43 26.70
CA GLY A 115 -8.06 2.32 27.71
C GLY A 115 -8.08 1.04 28.58
N GLU A 116 -9.08 0.17 28.42
CA GLU A 116 -9.09 -1.12 29.10
C GLU A 116 -8.02 -2.07 28.51
N LYS A 117 -7.33 -2.80 29.38
CA LYS A 117 -6.27 -3.73 28.95
C LYS A 117 -6.88 -4.95 28.28
N LEU A 118 -6.46 -5.19 27.05
CA LEU A 118 -6.80 -6.43 26.35
C LEU A 118 -6.13 -7.64 26.99
N PRO A 119 -6.77 -8.82 26.95
CA PRO A 119 -6.09 -10.06 27.24
C PRO A 119 -4.90 -10.21 26.27
N PRO A 120 -3.76 -10.74 26.74
CA PRO A 120 -2.65 -11.03 25.86
C PRO A 120 -3.13 -11.97 24.75
N PRO A 121 -2.69 -11.78 23.49
CA PRO A 121 -3.04 -12.69 22.41
C PRO A 121 -2.64 -14.11 22.82
N PRO A 122 -3.42 -15.14 22.44
CA PRO A 122 -3.01 -16.51 22.68
C PRO A 122 -1.60 -16.71 22.11
N PRO A 123 -0.71 -17.43 22.83
CA PRO A 123 0.63 -17.70 22.32
C PRO A 123 0.47 -18.32 20.94
N ARG A 124 1.05 -17.66 19.92
CA ARG A 124 1.09 -18.22 18.58
C ARG A 124 1.68 -19.63 18.75
N PRO A 125 1.00 -20.70 18.29
CA PRO A 125 1.62 -22.02 18.29
C PRO A 125 2.98 -21.85 17.64
N PRO A 126 4.07 -22.39 18.22
CA PRO A 126 5.34 -22.39 17.51
C PRO A 126 5.05 -22.95 16.13
N GLU A 127 5.31 -22.18 15.09
CA GLU A 127 5.22 -22.69 13.73
C GLU A 127 6.13 -23.92 13.73
N LEU A 128 5.52 -25.11 13.75
CA LEU A 128 6.20 -26.38 13.52
C LEU A 128 6.57 -26.36 12.04
N TYR A 129 7.55 -25.53 11.70
CA TYR A 129 8.30 -25.61 10.47
C TYR A 129 9.05 -26.95 10.54
N SER A 130 8.37 -28.00 10.13
CA SER A 130 8.92 -29.33 9.85
C SER A 130 9.48 -29.41 8.43
N GLY A 131 9.40 -28.32 7.67
CA GLY A 131 10.16 -28.15 6.44
C GLY A 131 11.65 -27.98 6.74
N PRO A 132 12.54 -28.35 5.81
CA PRO A 132 13.94 -27.96 5.89
C PRO A 132 14.02 -26.44 6.13
N PRO A 133 15.02 -25.96 6.89
CA PRO A 133 15.21 -24.53 7.09
C PRO A 133 15.11 -23.83 5.72
N PRO A 134 14.40 -22.69 5.62
CA PRO A 134 14.29 -21.98 4.36
C PRO A 134 15.69 -21.81 3.79
N ALA A 135 15.90 -22.33 2.58
CA ALA A 135 17.21 -22.30 1.94
C ALA A 135 17.70 -20.84 2.02
N THR A 136 18.83 -20.63 2.68
CA THR A 136 19.47 -19.32 2.75
C THR A 136 20.02 -18.99 1.37
N GLY A 137 19.15 -18.44 0.52
CA GLY A 137 19.47 -18.09 -0.85
C GLY A 137 18.23 -17.98 -1.74
N PRO A 138 18.34 -17.33 -2.90
CA PRO A 138 17.27 -17.28 -3.89
C PRO A 138 16.91 -18.69 -4.36
N ILE A 139 15.61 -18.92 -4.62
CA ILE A 139 15.11 -20.18 -5.16
C ILE A 139 15.78 -20.43 -6.52
N VAL A 140 16.49 -21.56 -6.63
CA VAL A 140 17.14 -22.00 -7.89
C VAL A 140 16.18 -22.94 -8.60
N TYR A 141 15.63 -22.49 -9.73
CA TYR A 141 14.74 -23.30 -10.54
C TYR A 141 15.55 -24.20 -11.48
N ARG A 142 15.14 -25.45 -11.62
CA ARG A 142 15.74 -26.44 -12.52
C ARG A 142 14.71 -26.92 -13.53
N ASP A 143 15.13 -27.18 -14.76
CA ASP A 143 14.27 -27.73 -15.80
C ASP A 143 13.97 -29.22 -15.58
N GLY A 144 13.13 -29.80 -16.45
CA GLY A 144 12.76 -31.23 -16.41
C GLY A 144 13.93 -32.20 -16.65
N PHE A 145 15.12 -31.70 -16.97
CA PHE A 145 16.36 -32.45 -17.13
C PHE A 145 17.39 -32.12 -16.02
N GLY A 146 17.00 -31.33 -15.01
CA GLY A 146 17.82 -30.98 -13.85
C GLY A 146 18.81 -29.83 -14.08
N LYS A 147 18.77 -29.14 -15.23
CA LYS A 147 19.62 -27.99 -15.53
C LYS A 147 19.05 -26.73 -14.89
N GLU A 148 19.91 -25.91 -14.32
CA GLU A 148 19.51 -24.63 -13.71
C GLU A 148 18.98 -23.67 -14.77
N ILE A 149 17.79 -23.13 -14.53
CA ILE A 149 17.15 -22.12 -15.36
C ILE A 149 17.70 -20.76 -14.94
N PRO A 150 18.21 -19.93 -15.87
CA PRO A 150 18.69 -18.59 -15.55
C PRO A 150 17.62 -17.75 -14.85
N ASN A 151 17.93 -17.23 -13.67
CA ASN A 151 17.04 -16.36 -12.88
C ASN A 151 17.09 -14.92 -13.42
N LEU A 152 16.59 -14.71 -14.65
CA LEU A 152 16.49 -13.38 -15.29
C LEU A 152 15.74 -12.35 -14.42
N ASP A 153 14.82 -12.83 -13.58
CA ASP A 153 14.05 -12.02 -12.61
C ASP A 153 14.94 -11.38 -11.52
N LEU A 154 16.03 -12.02 -11.10
CA LEU A 154 16.95 -11.43 -10.11
C LEU A 154 17.72 -10.25 -10.70
N GLU A 155 18.16 -10.38 -11.95
CA GLU A 155 18.85 -9.31 -12.69
C GLU A 155 17.90 -8.13 -12.93
N MET A 156 16.64 -8.40 -13.29
CA MET A 156 15.61 -7.36 -13.44
C MET A 156 15.29 -6.65 -12.12
N ARG A 157 15.18 -7.38 -11.00
CA ARG A 157 14.96 -6.78 -9.68
C ARG A 157 16.13 -5.93 -9.22
N ALA A 158 17.37 -6.41 -9.41
CA ALA A 158 18.56 -5.64 -9.06
C ALA A 158 18.60 -4.32 -9.83
N LYS A 159 18.34 -4.36 -11.14
CA LYS A 159 18.25 -3.17 -11.99
C LYS A 159 17.14 -2.21 -11.53
N ALA A 160 15.96 -2.73 -11.22
CA ALA A 160 14.85 -1.90 -10.73
C ALA A 160 15.14 -1.25 -9.37
N GLN A 161 15.81 -1.97 -8.46
CA GLN A 161 16.22 -1.43 -7.16
C GLN A 161 17.28 -0.34 -7.31
N GLU A 162 18.26 -0.53 -8.19
CA GLU A 162 19.24 0.50 -8.54
C GLU A 162 18.57 1.74 -9.14
N ASP A 163 17.61 1.57 -10.04
CA ASP A 163 16.86 2.68 -10.64
C ASP A 163 16.01 3.45 -9.61
N ILE A 164 15.40 2.74 -8.64
CA ILE A 164 14.66 3.36 -7.53
C ILE A 164 15.62 4.13 -6.62
N ALA A 165 16.72 3.51 -6.19
CA ALA A 165 17.72 4.17 -5.35
C ALA A 165 18.28 5.42 -6.03
N ARG A 166 18.55 5.35 -7.34
CA ARG A 166 18.98 6.50 -8.15
C ARG A 166 17.97 7.65 -8.11
N LYS A 167 16.66 7.36 -8.24
CA LYS A 167 15.60 8.37 -8.18
C LYS A 167 15.50 9.09 -6.83
N PHE A 168 15.84 8.45 -5.73
CA PHE A 168 15.79 9.06 -4.39
C PHE A 168 17.01 9.94 -4.06
N ILE A 169 18.13 9.77 -4.76
CA ILE A 169 19.37 10.55 -4.52
C ILE A 169 19.40 11.80 -5.41
N ARG A 170 18.67 11.78 -6.54
CA ARG A 170 18.63 12.89 -7.50
C ARG A 170 17.97 14.14 -6.91
N HIS A 171 18.65 15.27 -7.00
CA HIS A 171 18.10 16.58 -6.61
C HIS A 171 18.75 17.71 -7.42
N LEU A 172 18.21 18.92 -7.27
CA LEU A 172 18.75 20.13 -7.88
C LEU A 172 19.36 21.04 -6.80
N GLU A 173 20.52 21.59 -7.09
CA GLU A 173 21.07 22.74 -6.38
C GLU A 173 21.01 23.97 -7.29
N TYR A 174 20.97 25.17 -6.69
CA TYR A 174 20.85 26.42 -7.42
C TYR A 174 21.95 27.38 -6.99
N GLU A 175 22.67 27.93 -7.96
CA GLU A 175 23.69 28.96 -7.77
C GLU A 175 23.37 30.21 -8.60
N GLY A 176 23.74 31.39 -8.11
CA GLY A 176 23.55 32.66 -8.82
C GLY A 176 22.51 33.57 -8.18
N ASN A 177 21.83 34.38 -9.00
CA ASN A 177 20.86 35.38 -8.54
C ASN A 177 19.49 35.18 -9.22
N PHE A 178 18.52 36.03 -8.88
CA PHE A 178 17.15 35.95 -9.40
C PHE A 178 17.03 36.15 -10.93
N ARG A 179 18.05 36.71 -11.59
CA ARG A 179 18.04 36.98 -13.05
C ARG A 179 18.79 35.93 -13.85
N GLY A 180 19.80 35.31 -13.27
CA GLY A 180 20.61 34.29 -13.94
C GLY A 180 21.56 33.59 -13.00
N GLY A 181 21.96 32.39 -13.40
CA GLY A 181 22.70 31.47 -12.54
C GLY A 181 22.91 30.11 -13.15
N ALA A 182 23.11 29.12 -12.30
CA ALA A 182 23.27 27.73 -12.67
C ALA A 182 22.34 26.83 -11.86
N ILE A 183 21.70 25.88 -12.54
CA ILE A 183 20.99 24.76 -11.95
C ILE A 183 21.91 23.55 -12.03
N ILE A 184 22.24 22.98 -10.88
CA ILE A 184 23.15 21.84 -10.78
C ILE A 184 22.31 20.59 -10.52
N TYR A 185 22.27 19.72 -11.52
CA TYR A 185 21.72 18.38 -11.37
C TYR A 185 22.72 17.48 -10.63
N VAL A 186 22.29 16.89 -9.53
CA VAL A 186 23.10 15.99 -8.70
C VAL A 186 22.51 14.58 -8.75
N ASP A 187 23.32 13.60 -9.14
CA ASP A 187 22.97 12.17 -9.15
C ASP A 187 24.16 11.35 -8.60
N GLY A 188 24.13 11.07 -7.30
CA GLY A 188 25.25 10.49 -6.58
C GLY A 188 26.50 11.38 -6.64
N LYS A 189 27.57 10.88 -7.28
CA LYS A 189 28.82 11.64 -7.49
C LYS A 189 28.78 12.54 -8.73
N ARG A 190 27.80 12.36 -9.62
CA ARG A 190 27.69 13.12 -10.85
C ARG A 190 27.04 14.47 -10.55
N ARG A 191 27.66 15.53 -11.05
CA ARG A 191 27.16 16.91 -10.96
C ARG A 191 27.21 17.53 -12.34
N ILE A 192 26.07 17.98 -12.85
CA ILE A 192 25.96 18.60 -14.17
C ILE A 192 25.36 20.00 -13.98
N SER A 193 26.08 21.02 -14.41
CA SER A 193 25.65 22.42 -14.30
C SER A 193 25.01 22.89 -15.59
N PHE A 194 23.81 23.44 -15.49
CA PHE A 194 23.07 24.04 -16.60
C PHE A 194 22.89 25.54 -16.33
N TRP A 195 23.27 26.36 -17.31
CA TRP A 195 23.12 27.80 -17.17
C TRP A 195 21.66 28.20 -17.38
N HIS A 196 21.24 29.24 -16.67
CA HIS A 196 19.86 29.70 -16.70
C HIS A 196 19.75 31.22 -16.68
N GLU A 197 18.69 31.75 -17.29
CA GLU A 197 18.43 33.20 -17.34
C GLU A 197 16.93 33.51 -17.43
N MET A 198 16.53 34.64 -16.83
CA MET A 198 15.19 35.19 -17.00
C MET A 198 15.00 35.66 -18.44
N ALA A 199 13.91 35.23 -19.06
CA ALA A 199 13.53 35.64 -20.40
C ALA A 199 12.66 36.91 -20.37
N GLY A 200 12.41 37.47 -21.55
CA GLY A 200 11.48 38.58 -21.77
C GLY A 200 10.27 38.16 -22.60
N GLY A 201 9.23 38.99 -22.59
CA GLY A 201 7.98 38.72 -23.31
C GLY A 201 7.11 37.71 -22.58
N GLU A 202 6.59 36.72 -23.32
CA GLU A 202 5.76 35.65 -22.74
C GLU A 202 6.59 34.57 -22.01
N ALA A 203 7.84 34.38 -22.40
CA ALA A 203 8.77 33.50 -21.72
C ALA A 203 9.31 34.21 -20.48
N LYS A 204 9.21 33.54 -19.32
CA LYS A 204 9.67 34.10 -18.04
C LYS A 204 11.09 33.71 -17.73
N PHE A 205 11.49 32.51 -18.12
CA PHE A 205 12.74 31.89 -17.69
C PHE A 205 13.14 30.76 -18.65
N TYR A 206 14.44 30.59 -18.92
CA TYR A 206 14.93 29.45 -19.69
C TYR A 206 16.23 28.86 -19.11
N ILE A 207 16.43 27.58 -19.39
CA ILE A 207 17.61 26.79 -19.04
C ILE A 207 18.27 26.37 -20.35
N ASP A 208 19.57 26.63 -20.51
CA ASP A 208 20.36 26.18 -21.64
C ASP A 208 20.70 24.69 -21.49
N ILE A 209 20.37 23.90 -22.52
CA ILE A 209 20.61 22.46 -22.56
C ILE A 209 21.56 22.17 -23.72
N PRO A 210 22.67 21.44 -23.51
CA PRO A 210 23.53 21.02 -24.60
C PRO A 210 22.72 20.19 -25.64
N PRO A 211 22.88 20.48 -26.94
CA PRO A 211 22.21 19.71 -27.97
C PRO A 211 22.72 18.26 -27.98
N PRO A 212 21.94 17.30 -28.52
CA PRO A 212 22.28 15.88 -28.50
C PRO A 212 23.72 15.57 -28.95
N GLU A 213 24.20 16.22 -30.00
CA GLU A 213 25.54 16.08 -30.56
C GLU A 213 26.68 16.51 -29.62
N HIS A 214 26.40 17.33 -28.62
CA HIS A 214 27.37 17.84 -27.66
C HIS A 214 27.11 17.37 -26.22
N TRP A 215 26.06 16.58 -26.01
CA TRP A 215 25.60 16.15 -24.69
C TRP A 215 26.69 15.43 -23.89
N GLU A 216 27.25 14.35 -24.43
CA GLU A 216 28.21 13.51 -23.71
C GLU A 216 29.50 14.28 -23.39
N GLY A 217 29.96 15.10 -24.34
CA GLY A 217 31.17 15.92 -24.16
C GLY A 217 31.00 17.04 -23.14
N ARG A 218 29.79 17.61 -23.01
CA ARG A 218 29.51 18.73 -22.09
C ARG A 218 29.10 18.27 -20.70
N THR A 219 28.44 17.13 -20.58
CA THR A 219 27.83 16.66 -19.32
C THR A 219 28.51 15.44 -18.71
N GLY A 220 29.27 14.68 -19.51
CA GLY A 220 29.80 13.38 -19.10
C GLY A 220 28.72 12.31 -18.87
N ALA A 221 27.46 12.58 -19.19
CA ALA A 221 26.36 11.62 -19.12
C ALA A 221 26.12 10.99 -20.49
N PRO A 222 25.73 9.70 -20.57
CA PRO A 222 25.39 9.06 -21.83
C PRO A 222 24.21 9.76 -22.53
N LEU A 223 24.23 9.79 -23.86
CA LEU A 223 23.12 10.37 -24.64
C LEU A 223 21.78 9.67 -24.35
N SER A 224 21.81 8.37 -24.05
CA SER A 224 20.62 7.60 -23.66
C SER A 224 19.95 8.08 -22.37
N GLU A 225 20.67 8.79 -21.51
CA GLU A 225 20.13 9.35 -20.25
C GLU A 225 19.67 10.81 -20.41
N ARG A 226 19.91 11.45 -21.56
CA ARG A 226 19.67 12.88 -21.78
C ARG A 226 18.22 13.27 -21.47
N ASP A 227 17.27 12.60 -22.11
CA ASP A 227 15.86 13.02 -22.03
C ASP A 227 15.27 12.78 -20.63
N ASP A 228 15.74 11.75 -19.91
CA ASP A 228 15.39 11.50 -18.51
C ASP A 228 15.92 12.61 -17.59
N ILE A 229 17.17 13.03 -17.77
CA ILE A 229 17.79 14.10 -16.98
C ILE A 229 17.11 15.44 -17.27
N VAL A 230 16.91 15.78 -18.55
CA VAL A 230 16.27 17.04 -18.96
C VAL A 230 14.82 17.10 -18.47
N GLY A 231 14.07 15.99 -18.58
CA GLY A 231 12.72 15.88 -18.04
C GLY A 231 12.66 16.04 -16.53
N PHE A 232 13.61 15.43 -15.80
CA PHE A 232 13.72 15.60 -14.36
C PHE A 232 13.98 17.05 -13.96
N ILE A 233 14.92 17.73 -14.64
CA ILE A 233 15.22 19.14 -14.38
C ILE A 233 13.98 20.01 -14.59
N ALA A 234 13.29 19.85 -15.73
CA ALA A 234 12.10 20.63 -16.05
C ALA A 234 11.01 20.48 -14.98
N MET A 235 10.70 19.23 -14.61
CA MET A 235 9.71 18.91 -13.59
C MET A 235 10.09 19.46 -12.21
N ARG A 236 11.34 19.29 -11.78
CA ARG A 236 11.78 19.75 -10.45
C ARG A 236 11.84 21.26 -10.34
N VAL A 237 12.31 21.96 -11.37
CA VAL A 237 12.33 23.43 -11.40
C VAL A 237 10.89 23.96 -11.34
N GLN A 238 9.97 23.38 -12.11
CA GLN A 238 8.55 23.72 -12.03
C GLN A 238 8.04 23.57 -10.60
N GLN A 239 8.25 22.40 -9.98
CA GLN A 239 7.78 22.12 -8.62
C GLN A 239 8.36 23.08 -7.57
N GLU A 240 9.65 23.41 -7.67
CA GLU A 240 10.37 24.14 -6.61
C GLU A 240 10.36 25.67 -6.78
N LYS A 241 10.32 26.18 -8.01
CA LYS A 241 10.51 27.62 -8.31
C LYS A 241 9.33 28.26 -9.01
N CYS A 242 8.53 27.50 -9.75
CA CYS A 242 7.49 28.06 -10.62
C CYS A 242 6.30 27.10 -10.85
N SER A 243 5.64 26.68 -9.76
CA SER A 243 4.65 25.60 -9.77
C SER A 243 3.41 25.84 -10.64
N THR A 244 3.13 27.09 -10.99
CA THR A 244 2.00 27.48 -11.85
C THR A 244 2.39 27.74 -13.31
N TRP A 245 3.68 27.68 -13.64
CA TRP A 245 4.17 27.99 -14.98
C TRP A 245 4.17 26.72 -15.83
N ARG A 246 3.91 26.85 -17.12
CA ARG A 246 4.07 25.74 -18.07
C ARG A 246 5.50 25.75 -18.61
N TYR A 247 6.00 24.61 -19.09
CA TYR A 247 7.30 24.55 -19.74
C TYR A 247 7.26 23.82 -21.08
N GLU A 248 8.21 24.15 -21.94
CA GLU A 248 8.48 23.48 -23.20
C GLU A 248 9.94 23.05 -23.24
N ILE A 249 10.19 21.79 -23.62
CA ILE A 249 11.53 21.23 -23.77
C ILE A 249 11.85 21.18 -25.26
N THR A 250 12.94 21.83 -25.65
CA THR A 250 13.50 21.79 -27.01
C THR A 250 14.84 21.04 -27.00
N PRO A 251 15.46 20.78 -28.17
CA PRO A 251 16.79 20.17 -28.23
C PRO A 251 17.88 20.98 -27.52
N THR A 252 17.68 22.30 -27.33
CA THR A 252 18.71 23.20 -26.79
C THR A 252 18.29 23.94 -25.53
N SER A 253 17.04 23.82 -25.09
CA SER A 253 16.58 24.56 -23.92
C SER A 253 15.36 23.96 -23.23
N ILE A 254 15.14 24.37 -21.98
CA ILE A 254 13.86 24.25 -21.28
C ILE A 254 13.36 25.68 -21.06
N THR A 255 12.20 26.03 -21.62
CA THR A 255 11.61 27.38 -21.51
C THR A 255 10.34 27.33 -20.68
N PHE A 256 10.21 28.23 -19.70
CA PHE A 256 9.05 28.34 -18.81
C PHE A 256 8.23 29.61 -19.09
N TYR A 257 6.91 29.48 -19.05
CA TYR A 257 5.91 30.51 -19.36
C TYR A 257 4.89 30.66 -18.24
#